data_AF-A0A3P7LQK0-F1
#
_entry.id   AF-A0A3P7LQK0-F1
#
_cell.length_a   1.000
_cell.length_b   1.000
_cell.length_c   1.000
_cell.angle_alpha   90.00
_cell.angle_beta   90.00
_cell.angle_gamma   90.00
#
_symmetry.space_group_name_H-M   'P 1'
#
loop_
_entity.id
_entity.type
_entity.pdbx_description
1 polymer ?
#
loop_
_entity_poly.entity_id
_entity_poly.type
_entity_poly.pdbx_seq_one_letter_code
_entity_poly.pdbx_strand_id
1 'polypeptide(L)'
;MLTKHRGAICLTKYDLDTPEKLQETLRAILSNPSYARNAQRLSEMLRNQPISPKRLFLRHSEFAAKFGRLPSLNPYGWQLSIIQYYLIDVALLLITIFAIANYVIIKVLLKCLSIAKKVKKE
;
A
#
# COMPACT_ATOMS: atom_id res chain seq x y z
N MET A 1 8.68 -3.69 -11.51
CA MET A 1 7.92 -4.44 -12.55
C MET A 1 8.38 -5.89 -12.63
N LEU A 2 9.67 -6.16 -12.89
CA LEU A 2 10.19 -7.53 -13.06
C LEU A 2 10.01 -8.41 -11.82
N THR A 3 10.23 -7.86 -10.62
CA THR A 3 9.93 -8.50 -9.32
C THR A 3 8.46 -8.87 -9.17
N LYS A 4 7.53 -8.01 -9.61
CA LYS A 4 6.08 -8.28 -9.57
C LYS A 4 5.71 -9.53 -10.39
N HIS A 5 6.41 -9.74 -11.50
CA HIS A 5 6.26 -10.94 -12.34
C HIS A 5 7.15 -12.11 -11.89
N ARG A 6 7.77 -12.05 -10.70
CA ARG A 6 8.62 -13.11 -10.14
C ARG A 6 9.77 -13.53 -11.08
N GLY A 7 10.22 -12.62 -11.94
CA GLY A 7 11.32 -12.85 -12.89
C GLY A 7 12.65 -12.22 -12.46
N ALA A 8 12.67 -11.49 -11.34
CA ALA A 8 13.86 -10.83 -10.82
C ALA A 8 13.78 -10.70 -9.28
N ILE A 9 14.93 -10.46 -8.66
CA ILE A 9 15.07 -10.07 -7.25
C ILE A 9 15.59 -8.62 -7.23
N CYS A 10 15.01 -7.77 -6.39
CA CYS A 10 15.42 -6.37 -6.27
C CYS A 10 16.38 -6.23 -5.09
N LEU A 11 17.60 -5.78 -5.37
CA LEU A 11 18.59 -5.40 -4.36
C LEU A 11 18.69 -3.88 -4.33
N THR A 12 18.70 -3.32 -3.13
CA THR A 12 18.97 -1.90 -2.89
C THR A 12 20.47 -1.66 -2.72
N LYS A 13 20.90 -0.40 -2.78
CA LYS A 13 22.32 -0.04 -2.59
C LYS A 13 22.90 -0.56 -1.27
N TYR A 14 22.09 -0.57 -0.20
CA TYR A 14 22.50 -1.03 1.12
C TYR A 14 22.67 -2.55 1.20
N ASP A 15 22.01 -3.30 0.31
CA ASP A 15 22.12 -4.75 0.25
C ASP A 15 23.43 -5.22 -0.39
N LEU A 16 24.15 -4.32 -1.07
CA LEU A 16 25.41 -4.60 -1.74
C LEU A 16 26.62 -4.56 -0.80
N ASP A 17 26.47 -3.94 0.38
CA ASP A 17 27.50 -3.90 1.42
C ASP A 17 27.71 -5.28 2.06
N THR A 18 26.72 -6.17 1.94
CA THR A 18 26.76 -7.53 2.47
C THR A 18 27.01 -8.54 1.35
N PRO A 19 28.26 -9.04 1.17
CA PRO A 19 28.60 -9.94 0.08
C PRO A 19 27.85 -11.28 0.14
N GLU A 20 27.48 -11.75 1.34
CA GLU A 20 26.71 -12.98 1.54
C GLU A 20 25.32 -12.86 0.92
N LYS A 21 24.67 -11.70 1.09
CA LYS A 21 23.33 -11.43 0.55
C LYS A 21 23.34 -11.41 -0.98
N LEU A 22 24.39 -10.84 -1.57
CA LEU A 22 24.59 -10.86 -3.01
C LEU A 22 24.81 -12.29 -3.52
N GLN A 23 25.66 -13.06 -2.85
CA GLN A 23 25.95 -14.45 -3.20
C GLN A 23 24.69 -15.32 -3.13
N GLU A 24 23.90 -15.20 -2.06
CA GLU A 24 22.65 -15.93 -1.88
C GLU A 24 21.64 -15.57 -2.97
N THR A 25 21.49 -14.28 -3.28
CA THR A 25 20.60 -13.80 -4.34
C THR A 25 20.97 -14.37 -5.70
N LEU A 26 22.27 -14.37 -6.04
CA LEU A 26 22.76 -14.97 -7.29
C LEU A 26 22.52 -16.47 -7.34
N ARG A 27 22.82 -17.19 -6.25
CA ARG A 27 22.52 -18.63 -6.15
C ARG A 27 21.03 -18.88 -6.32
N ALA A 28 20.14 -18.11 -5.70
CA ALA A 28 18.70 -18.26 -5.81
C ALA A 28 18.20 -18.09 -7.25
N ILE A 29 18.71 -17.09 -7.98
CA ILE A 29 18.34 -16.84 -9.39
C ILE A 29 18.85 -17.95 -10.30
N LEU A 30 20.10 -18.40 -10.12
CA LEU A 30 20.72 -19.41 -10.97
C LEU A 30 20.18 -20.82 -10.70
N SER A 31 19.83 -21.12 -9.45
CA SER A 31 19.38 -22.47 -9.05
C SER A 31 17.91 -22.70 -9.37
N ASN A 32 17.08 -21.66 -9.39
CA ASN A 32 15.65 -21.80 -9.58
C ASN A 32 15.22 -21.43 -11.02
N PRO A 33 14.81 -22.41 -11.86
CA PRO A 33 14.41 -22.17 -13.24
C PRO A 33 13.10 -21.37 -13.36
N SER A 34 12.35 -21.15 -12.27
CA SER A 34 11.15 -20.30 -12.31
C SER A 34 11.47 -18.88 -12.75
N TYR A 35 12.63 -18.34 -12.36
CA TYR A 35 13.04 -16.98 -12.74
C TYR A 35 13.17 -16.86 -14.26
N ALA A 36 13.87 -17.80 -14.90
CA ALA A 36 14.02 -17.85 -16.35
C ALA A 36 12.68 -18.03 -17.08
N ARG A 37 11.82 -18.97 -16.61
CA ARG A 37 10.49 -19.19 -17.18
C ARG A 37 9.60 -17.95 -17.08
N ASN A 38 9.60 -17.27 -15.93
CA ASN A 38 8.83 -16.06 -15.72
C ASN A 38 9.34 -14.89 -16.56
N ALA A 39 10.66 -14.77 -16.73
CA ALA A 39 11.28 -13.77 -17.59
C ALA A 39 10.90 -14.00 -19.07
N GLN A 40 10.97 -15.26 -19.54
CA GLN A 40 10.55 -15.61 -20.89
C GLN A 40 9.06 -15.33 -21.11
N ARG A 41 8.19 -15.76 -20.19
CA ARG A 41 6.75 -15.48 -20.24
C ARG A 41 6.47 -13.98 -20.30
N LEU A 42 7.16 -13.17 -19.48
CA LEU A 42 7.01 -11.72 -19.52
C LEU A 42 7.47 -11.13 -20.86
N SER A 43 8.58 -11.63 -21.43
CA SER A 43 9.03 -11.23 -22.77
C SER A 43 7.99 -11.53 -23.84
N GLU A 44 7.38 -12.73 -23.82
CA GLU A 44 6.31 -13.11 -24.74
C GLU A 44 5.08 -12.19 -24.59
N MET A 45 4.68 -11.88 -23.36
CA MET A 45 3.57 -10.96 -23.08
C MET A 45 3.86 -9.54 -23.61
N LEU A 46 5.09 -9.04 -23.47
CA LEU A 46 5.47 -7.70 -23.95
C LEU A 46 5.52 -7.62 -25.49
N ARG A 47 5.95 -8.70 -26.15
CA ARG A 47 5.98 -8.78 -27.63
C ARG A 47 4.58 -8.91 -28.23
N ASN A 48 3.70 -9.64 -27.55
CA ASN A 48 2.35 -9.94 -28.02
C ASN A 48 1.28 -9.03 -27.40
N GLN A 49 1.63 -7.80 -27.01
CA GLN A 49 0.64 -6.84 -26.53
C GLN A 49 -0.37 -6.51 -27.65
N PRO A 50 -1.68 -6.43 -27.34
CA PRO A 50 -2.72 -6.22 -28.35
C PRO A 50 -2.59 -4.87 -29.07
N ILE A 51 -1.99 -3.88 -28.41
CA ILE A 51 -1.69 -2.57 -28.99
C ILE A 51 -0.19 -2.35 -28.83
N SER A 52 0.50 -2.02 -29.92
CA SER A 52 1.93 -1.77 -29.84
C SER A 52 2.22 -0.52 -28.99
N PRO A 53 3.27 -0.53 -28.14
CA PRO A 53 3.62 0.62 -27.30
C PRO A 53 3.78 1.92 -28.10
N LYS A 54 4.31 1.84 -29.33
CA LYS A 54 4.44 2.98 -30.25
C LYS A 54 3.07 3.57 -30.61
N ARG A 55 2.11 2.74 -31.02
CA ARG A 55 0.76 3.22 -31.36
C ARG A 55 0.03 3.76 -30.14
N LEU A 56 0.17 3.10 -29.00
CA LEU A 56 -0.40 3.55 -27.73
C LEU A 56 0.09 4.96 -27.37
N PHE A 57 1.41 5.17 -27.44
CA PHE A 57 2.03 6.47 -27.19
C PHE A 57 1.53 7.56 -28.15
N LEU A 58 1.55 7.30 -29.46
CA LEU A 58 1.07 8.26 -30.46
C LEU A 58 -0.39 8.64 -30.22
N ARG A 59 -1.26 7.64 -29.97
CA ARG A 59 -2.69 7.88 -29.71
C ARG A 59 -2.92 8.75 -28.48
N HIS A 60 -2.17 8.52 -27.39
CA HIS A 60 -2.27 9.36 -26.19
C HIS A 60 -1.71 10.77 -26.42
N SER A 61 -0.62 10.89 -27.18
CA SER A 61 -0.03 12.18 -27.55
C SER A 61 -0.97 13.01 -28.43
N GLU A 62 -1.58 12.39 -29.45
CA GLU A 62 -2.58 13.03 -30.31
C GLU A 62 -3.82 13.46 -29.52
N PHE A 63 -4.29 12.61 -28.62
CA PHE A 63 -5.40 12.93 -27.73
C PHE A 63 -5.06 14.13 -26.82
N ALA A 64 -3.87 14.13 -26.21
CA ALA A 64 -3.40 15.25 -25.39
C ALA A 64 -3.23 16.53 -26.20
N ALA A 65 -2.73 16.46 -27.44
CA ALA A 65 -2.61 17.61 -28.33
C ALA A 65 -3.97 18.18 -28.75
N LYS A 66 -4.96 17.31 -28.97
CA LYS A 66 -6.31 17.70 -29.40
C LYS A 66 -7.15 18.31 -28.28
N PHE A 67 -7.10 17.75 -27.07
CA PHE A 67 -8.00 18.14 -25.97
C PHE A 67 -7.30 18.89 -24.83
N GLY A 68 -5.96 18.88 -24.79
CA GLY A 68 -5.19 19.56 -23.76
C GLY A 68 -5.47 19.02 -22.37
N ARG A 69 -5.66 19.94 -21.41
CA ARG A 69 -5.99 19.61 -20.02
C ARG A 69 -7.45 19.16 -19.93
N LEU A 70 -7.67 17.99 -19.34
CA LEU A 70 -9.00 17.50 -18.99
C LEU A 70 -9.21 17.61 -17.48
N PRO A 71 -9.95 18.62 -16.98
CA PRO A 71 -10.17 18.81 -15.55
C PRO A 71 -10.83 17.59 -14.88
N SER A 72 -11.62 16.83 -15.63
CA SER A 72 -12.28 15.60 -15.17
C SER A 72 -11.32 14.41 -14.94
N LEU A 73 -10.11 14.44 -15.50
CA LEU A 73 -9.08 13.43 -15.25
C LEU A 73 -8.24 13.74 -14.01
N ASN A 74 -8.36 14.94 -13.44
CA ASN A 74 -7.67 15.27 -12.21
C ASN A 74 -8.37 14.56 -11.04
N PRO A 75 -7.65 13.78 -10.22
CA PRO A 75 -8.23 13.19 -9.03
C PRO A 75 -8.69 14.33 -8.09
N TYR A 76 -9.96 14.25 -7.66
CA TYR A 76 -10.55 15.23 -6.74
C TYR A 76 -9.78 15.40 -5.43
N GLY A 77 -8.96 14.42 -5.05
CA GLY A 77 -8.11 14.46 -3.86
C GLY A 77 -7.22 15.71 -3.75
N TRP A 78 -6.80 16.29 -4.88
CA TRP A 78 -5.97 17.51 -4.89
C TRP A 78 -6.74 18.78 -4.52
N GLN A 79 -8.06 18.76 -4.65
CA GLN A 79 -8.93 19.88 -4.34
C GLN A 79 -9.47 19.82 -2.90
N LEU A 80 -9.23 18.71 -2.19
CA LEU A 80 -9.72 18.53 -0.82
C LEU A 80 -8.84 19.28 0.17
N SER A 81 -9.47 19.88 1.18
CA SER A 81 -8.74 20.40 2.33
C SER A 81 -8.09 19.26 3.12
N ILE A 82 -7.04 19.56 3.89
CA ILE A 82 -6.36 18.56 4.74
C ILE A 82 -7.35 17.86 5.68
N ILE A 83 -8.35 18.60 6.18
CA ILE A 83 -9.40 18.07 7.08
C ILE A 83 -10.21 16.99 6.37
N GLN A 84 -10.67 17.26 5.14
CA GLN A 84 -11.48 16.32 4.38
C GLN A 84 -10.66 15.16 3.82
N TYR A 85 -9.43 15.42 3.39
CA TYR A 85 -8.53 14.41 2.85
C TYR A 85 -8.20 13.33 3.89
N TYR A 86 -7.97 13.74 5.15
CA TYR A 86 -7.69 12.82 6.26
C TYR A 86 -8.92 12.43 7.10
N LEU A 87 -10.12 12.92 6.77
CA LEU A 87 -11.36 12.67 7.52
C LEU A 87 -11.20 12.93 9.02
N ILE A 88 -10.59 14.07 9.37
CA ILE A 88 -10.23 14.43 10.75
C ILE A 88 -11.48 14.54 11.64
N ASP A 89 -12.59 15.01 11.09
CA ASP A 89 -13.89 15.09 11.74
C ASP A 89 -14.42 13.72 12.18
N VAL A 90 -14.35 12.72 11.29
CA VAL A 90 -14.74 11.34 11.57
C VAL A 90 -13.80 10.72 12.60
N ALA A 91 -12.50 10.94 12.48
CA ALA A 91 -11.51 10.44 13.43
C ALA A 91 -11.75 10.99 14.84
N LEU A 92 -12.02 12.29 14.97
CA LEU A 92 -12.32 12.95 16.24
C LEU A 92 -13.58 12.36 16.89
N LEU A 93 -14.63 12.13 16.10
CA LEU A 93 -15.88 11.53 16.58
C LEU A 93 -15.61 10.12 17.13
N LEU A 94 -14.87 9.28 16.39
CA LEU A 94 -14.52 7.92 16.83
C LEU A 94 -13.69 7.92 18.11
N ILE A 95 -12.68 8.79 18.21
CA ILE A 95 -11.85 8.94 19.41
C ILE A 95 -12.71 9.36 20.61
N THR A 96 -13.64 10.29 20.40
CA THR A 96 -14.54 10.77 21.46
C THR A 96 -15.44 9.65 21.98
N ILE A 97 -16.07 8.89 21.08
CA ILE A 97 -16.90 7.73 21.46
C ILE A 97 -16.06 6.70 22.23
N PHE A 98 -14.85 6.40 21.74
CA PHE A 98 -13.96 5.46 22.40
C PHE A 98 -13.55 5.94 23.80
N ALA A 99 -13.22 7.22 23.95
CA ALA A 99 -12.88 7.81 25.26
C ALA A 99 -14.05 7.73 26.25
N ILE A 100 -15.27 8.05 25.81
CA ILE A 100 -16.48 7.97 26.64
C ILE A 100 -16.74 6.52 27.07
N ALA A 101 -16.65 5.57 26.14
CA ALA A 101 -16.84 4.15 26.45
C ALA A 101 -15.85 3.65 27.51
N ASN A 102 -14.56 3.97 27.34
CA ASN A 102 -13.53 3.63 28.33
C ASN A 102 -13.77 4.30 29.69
N TYR A 103 -14.17 5.58 29.70
CA TYR A 103 -14.50 6.29 30.93
C TYR A 103 -15.66 5.63 31.69
N VAL A 104 -16.72 5.24 30.98
CA VAL A 104 -17.87 4.53 31.57
C VAL A 104 -17.44 3.17 32.13
N ILE A 105 -16.66 2.39 31.37
CA ILE A 105 -16.16 1.08 31.81
C ILE A 105 -15.33 1.23 33.09
N ILE A 106 -14.40 2.17 33.14
CA ILE A 106 -13.55 2.41 34.33
C ILE A 106 -14.43 2.81 35.52
N LYS A 107 -15.40 3.71 35.35
CA LYS A 107 -16.31 4.12 36.43
C LYS A 107 -17.15 2.95 36.95
N VAL A 108 -17.66 2.09 36.07
CA VAL A 108 -18.40 0.88 36.46
C VAL A 108 -17.51 -0.08 37.23
N LEU A 109 -16.30 -0.38 36.72
CA LEU A 109 -15.34 -1.26 37.39
C LEU A 109 -14.95 -0.73 38.78
N LEU A 110 -14.64 0.57 38.91
CA LEU A 110 -14.33 1.19 40.20
C LEU A 110 -15.51 1.10 41.18
N LYS A 111 -16.73 1.30 40.70
CA LYS A 111 -17.94 1.16 41.52
C LYS A 111 -18.15 -0.29 41.96
N CYS A 112 -18.03 -1.26 41.05
CA CYS A 112 -18.11 -2.69 41.37
C CYS A 112 -17.05 -3.11 42.40
N LEU A 113 -15.79 -2.66 42.24
CA LEU A 113 -14.71 -2.92 43.21
C LEU A 113 -14.99 -2.28 44.58
N SER A 114 -15.54 -1.07 44.62
CA SER A 114 -15.91 -0.41 45.88
C SER A 114 -17.04 -1.15 46.62
N ILE A 115 -18.01 -1.71 45.88
CA ILE A 115 -19.09 -2.53 46.45
C ILE A 115 -18.53 -3.87 46.95
N ALA A 116 -17.68 -4.54 46.17
CA ALA A 116 -17.04 -5.79 46.60
C ALA A 116 -16.14 -5.61 47.84
N LYS A 117 -15.43 -4.48 47.95
CA LYS A 117 -14.67 -4.13 49.16
C LYS A 117 -15.56 -3.87 50.37
N LYS A 118 -16.78 -3.36 50.17
CA LYS A 118 -17.75 -3.12 51.25
C LYS A 118 -18.35 -4.44 51.76
N VAL A 119 -18.67 -5.37 50.86
CA VAL A 119 -19.21 -6.71 51.19
C VAL A 119 -18.18 -7.61 51.90
N LYS A 120 -16.88 -7.44 51.66
CA LYS A 120 -15.82 -8.21 52.34
C LYS A 120 -15.46 -7.70 53.75
N LYS A 121 -16.00 -6.54 54.17
CA LYS A 121 -15.68 -5.89 55.46
C LYS A 121 -16.79 -6.05 56.50
N GLU A 122 -17.98 -6.48 56.09
CA GLU A 122 -19.01 -7.07 56.97
C GLU A 122 -18.79 -8.58 57.07
#